data_AF-A0AAN8PQU3-F1
#
_entry.id   AF-A0AAN8PQU3-F1
#
_cell.length_a   1.000
_cell.length_b   1.000
_cell.length_c   1.000
_cell.angle_alpha   90.00
_cell.angle_beta   90.00
_cell.angle_gamma   90.00
#
_symmetry.space_group_name_H-M   'P 1'
#
loop_
_entity.id
_entity.type
_entity.pdbx_description
1 polymer ?
#
loop_
_entity_poly.entity_id
_entity_poly.type
_entity_poly.pdbx_seq_one_letter_code
_entity_poly.pdbx_strand_id
1 'polypeptide(L)'
;MGNPFMNLNSKVVMPEKVVKALKNMYSLGTEKYYQIMEECFNSNSKSIGDTIPRNKLVMFSKPGTETTKEGGRLPELKNDRALFSRLYIASQTREGDVDEFFRHENQSTPPSLATGGQMRQGDTHNLLDCLEENLTHSHNNSLDVGCKVLDGPAVVHFLCPGTCCTFEEYAKVFLQDVVKELGTVSRIDIVWDIYKSDSLKTVTREKRGCGPRRRVSSSTRIPSNWPAFLRNIENKEELFRFLAQKY
;
A
#
# COMPACT_ATOMS: atom_id res chain seq x y z
N MET A 1 -15.34 -11.12 -12.58
CA MET A 1 -14.70 -9.78 -12.45
C MET A 1 -14.46 -9.24 -13.84
N GLY A 2 -14.94 -8.04 -14.17
CA GLY A 2 -14.72 -7.43 -15.48
C GLY A 2 -13.25 -7.07 -15.71
N ASN A 3 -12.78 -7.07 -16.95
CA ASN A 3 -11.41 -6.73 -17.28
C ASN A 3 -11.06 -5.31 -16.77
N PRO A 4 -9.93 -5.13 -16.08
CA PRO A 4 -9.53 -3.81 -15.60
C PRO A 4 -9.24 -2.91 -16.81
N PHE A 5 -9.73 -1.68 -16.73
CA PHE A 5 -9.40 -0.65 -17.71
C PHE A 5 -7.89 -0.38 -17.64
N MET A 6 -7.20 -0.51 -18.78
CA MET A 6 -5.75 -0.42 -18.85
C MET A 6 -5.29 0.27 -20.13
N ASN A 7 -4.14 0.94 -20.06
CA ASN A 7 -3.48 1.46 -21.25
C ASN A 7 -2.95 0.28 -22.10
N LEU A 8 -3.30 0.26 -23.39
CA LEU A 8 -2.94 -0.86 -24.28
C LEU A 8 -1.44 -1.01 -24.49
N ASN A 9 -0.71 0.12 -24.54
CA ASN A 9 0.73 0.15 -24.76
C ASN A 9 1.50 -0.05 -23.46
N SER A 10 1.27 0.80 -22.45
CA SER A 10 2.07 0.79 -21.21
C SER A 10 1.61 -0.24 -20.18
N LYS A 11 0.43 -0.86 -20.39
CA LYS A 11 -0.18 -1.84 -19.47
C LYS A 11 -0.42 -1.31 -18.05
N VAL A 12 -0.40 0.02 -17.89
CA VAL A 12 -0.78 0.70 -16.65
C VAL A 12 -2.28 0.56 -16.45
N VAL A 13 -2.66 0.08 -15.27
CA VAL A 13 -4.07 -0.12 -14.89
C VAL A 13 -4.63 1.20 -14.34
N MET A 14 -5.86 1.51 -14.70
CA MET A 14 -6.53 2.74 -14.30
C MET A 14 -6.93 2.69 -12.81
N PRO A 15 -6.68 3.76 -12.03
CA PRO A 15 -7.21 3.88 -10.68
C PRO A 15 -8.75 3.81 -10.69
N GLU A 16 -9.34 3.19 -9.67
CA GLU A 16 -10.79 2.96 -9.63
C GLU A 16 -11.61 4.26 -9.72
N LYS A 17 -11.10 5.36 -9.16
CA LYS A 17 -11.71 6.70 -9.27
C LYS A 17 -11.84 7.17 -10.72
N VAL A 18 -10.81 6.92 -11.54
CA VAL A 18 -10.83 7.26 -12.98
C VAL A 18 -11.81 6.37 -13.71
N VAL A 19 -11.84 5.07 -13.39
CA VAL A 19 -12.81 4.13 -13.99
C VAL A 19 -14.25 4.53 -13.68
N LYS A 20 -14.55 4.90 -12.43
CA LYS A 20 -15.87 5.41 -12.04
C LYS A 20 -16.22 6.70 -12.78
N ALA A 21 -15.28 7.65 -12.86
CA ALA A 21 -15.47 8.89 -13.59
C ALA A 21 -15.75 8.66 -15.09
N LEU A 22 -15.03 7.74 -15.74
CA LEU A 22 -15.24 7.38 -17.14
C LEU A 22 -16.60 6.71 -17.37
N LYS A 23 -16.98 5.75 -16.52
CA LYS A 23 -18.28 5.06 -16.62
C LYS A 23 -19.46 6.02 -16.45
N ASN A 24 -19.31 7.01 -15.57
CA ASN A 24 -20.36 7.97 -15.24
C ASN A 24 -20.30 9.25 -16.10
N MET A 25 -19.35 9.34 -17.04
CA MET A 25 -19.14 10.56 -17.83
C MET A 25 -20.35 10.88 -18.70
N TYR A 26 -20.92 9.86 -19.33
CA TYR A 26 -22.09 10.03 -20.20
C TYR A 26 -23.30 10.51 -19.39
N SER A 27 -23.64 9.80 -18.31
CA SER A 27 -24.77 10.16 -17.45
C SER A 27 -24.62 11.57 -16.86
N LEU A 28 -23.42 11.93 -16.40
CA LEU A 28 -23.15 13.28 -15.88
C LEU A 28 -23.30 14.36 -16.97
N GLY A 29 -22.88 14.06 -18.20
CA GLY A 29 -23.07 14.95 -19.35
C GLY A 29 -24.55 15.14 -19.68
N THR A 30 -25.32 14.04 -19.70
CA THR A 30 -26.76 14.05 -19.94
C THR A 30 -27.52 14.82 -18.86
N GLU A 31 -27.20 14.61 -17.59
CA GLU A 31 -27.81 15.33 -16.47
C GLU A 31 -27.57 16.84 -16.57
N LYS A 32 -26.32 17.25 -16.86
CA LYS A 32 -26.00 18.66 -17.06
C LYS A 32 -26.68 19.27 -18.27
N TYR A 33 -26.83 18.50 -19.35
CA TYR A 33 -27.57 18.96 -20.52
C TYR A 33 -29.02 19.30 -20.15
N TYR A 34 -29.72 18.37 -19.50
CA TYR A 34 -31.10 18.61 -19.08
C TYR A 34 -31.22 19.76 -18.07
N GLN A 35 -30.27 19.88 -17.14
CA GLN A 35 -30.22 20.99 -16.21
C GLN A 35 -30.11 22.34 -16.93
N ILE A 36 -29.23 22.46 -17.94
CA ILE A 36 -29.08 23.70 -18.71
C ILE A 36 -30.33 24.00 -19.53
N MET A 37 -30.94 22.97 -20.14
CA MET A 37 -32.19 23.14 -20.89
C MET A 37 -33.30 23.68 -19.98
N GLU A 38 -33.41 23.16 -18.75
CA GLU A 38 -34.37 23.62 -17.75
C GLU A 38 -34.07 25.06 -17.29
N GLU A 39 -32.81 25.35 -16.98
CA GLU A 39 -32.35 26.65 -16.47
C GLU A 39 -32.52 27.79 -17.49
N CYS A 40 -32.21 27.52 -18.77
CA CYS A 40 -32.22 28.54 -19.82
C CYS A 40 -33.56 28.68 -20.55
N PHE A 41 -34.31 27.59 -20.75
CA PHE A 41 -35.51 27.63 -21.62
C PHE A 41 -36.83 27.53 -20.85
N ASN A 42 -36.86 26.80 -19.73
CA ASN A 42 -38.11 26.60 -18.98
C ASN A 42 -38.24 27.59 -17.83
N SER A 43 -37.18 27.74 -17.02
CA SER A 43 -37.17 28.60 -15.83
C SER A 43 -36.61 30.00 -16.08
N ASN A 44 -35.97 30.24 -17.23
CA ASN A 44 -35.34 31.51 -17.65
C ASN A 44 -34.46 32.13 -16.55
N SER A 45 -33.79 31.27 -15.76
CA SER A 45 -33.00 31.65 -14.60
C SER A 45 -31.55 31.99 -14.96
N LYS A 46 -31.10 31.56 -16.14
CA LYS A 46 -29.78 31.86 -16.71
C LYS A 46 -29.90 32.28 -18.16
N SER A 47 -28.95 33.10 -18.63
CA SER A 47 -28.92 33.53 -20.02
C SER A 47 -28.32 32.45 -20.91
N ILE A 48 -28.82 32.33 -22.14
CA ILE A 48 -28.26 31.41 -23.14
C ILE A 48 -26.81 31.75 -23.52
N GLY A 49 -26.39 33.01 -23.31
CA GLY A 49 -25.02 33.47 -23.53
C GLY A 49 -24.06 33.17 -22.39
N ASP A 50 -24.56 32.62 -21.26
CA ASP A 50 -23.72 32.33 -20.11
C ASP A 50 -22.73 31.21 -20.41
N THR A 51 -21.52 31.34 -19.86
CA THR A 51 -20.45 30.35 -20.08
C THR A 51 -20.79 29.03 -19.39
N ILE A 52 -20.81 27.94 -20.15
CA ILE A 52 -20.98 26.59 -19.61
C ILE A 52 -19.66 26.15 -18.94
N PRO A 53 -19.64 25.95 -17.60
CA PRO A 53 -18.42 25.57 -16.91
C PRO A 53 -17.99 24.15 -17.28
N ARG A 54 -16.69 23.96 -17.52
CA ARG A 54 -16.12 22.63 -17.80
C ARG A 54 -16.26 21.68 -16.62
N ASN A 55 -16.65 20.44 -16.92
CA ASN A 55 -16.59 19.34 -15.95
C ASN A 55 -15.14 18.96 -15.67
N LYS A 56 -14.64 19.29 -14.48
CA LYS A 56 -13.31 18.87 -14.02
C LYS A 56 -13.35 17.39 -13.60
N LEU A 57 -13.34 16.50 -14.57
CA LEU A 57 -13.27 15.06 -14.32
C LEU A 57 -11.83 14.61 -14.10
N VAL A 58 -11.66 13.62 -13.21
CA VAL A 58 -10.39 12.95 -12.99
C VAL A 58 -10.10 12.06 -14.20
N MET A 59 -8.97 12.28 -14.85
CA MET A 59 -8.57 11.64 -16.11
C MET A 59 -7.17 11.06 -15.99
N PHE A 60 -6.74 10.24 -16.96
CA PHE A 60 -5.41 9.60 -16.99
C PHE A 60 -4.23 10.53 -16.71
N SER A 61 -4.25 11.73 -17.28
CA SER A 61 -3.15 12.69 -17.16
C SER A 61 -3.19 13.49 -15.85
N LYS A 62 -4.29 13.41 -15.09
CA LYS A 62 -4.52 14.15 -13.85
C LYS A 62 -5.27 13.27 -12.84
N PRO A 63 -4.64 12.21 -12.30
CA PRO A 63 -5.17 11.52 -11.14
C PRO A 63 -5.14 12.53 -9.98
N GLY A 64 -6.29 12.90 -9.44
CA GLY A 64 -6.37 13.84 -8.33
C GLY A 64 -5.52 13.37 -7.15
N THR A 65 -4.71 14.26 -6.59
CA THR A 65 -3.89 13.96 -5.40
C THR A 65 -4.78 14.01 -4.17
N GLU A 66 -4.85 12.92 -3.41
CA GLU A 66 -5.38 12.96 -2.06
C GLU A 66 -4.35 13.62 -1.16
N THR A 67 -4.71 14.77 -0.60
CA THR A 67 -3.95 15.40 0.47
C THR A 67 -4.56 14.95 1.79
N THR A 68 -4.01 13.89 2.37
CA THR A 68 -4.25 13.56 3.77
C THR A 68 -3.52 14.62 4.60
N LYS A 69 -4.27 15.60 5.11
CA LYS A 69 -3.76 16.49 6.13
C LYS A 69 -3.51 15.65 7.38
N GLU A 70 -2.25 15.32 7.63
CA GLU A 70 -1.83 14.72 8.89
C GLU A 70 -2.10 15.73 10.02
N GLY A 71 -3.24 15.54 10.71
CA GLY A 71 -3.52 16.26 11.94
C GLY A 71 -2.58 15.76 13.02
N GLY A 72 -1.62 16.58 13.43
CA GLY A 72 -0.61 16.22 14.43
C GLY A 72 -1.17 15.97 15.84
N ARG A 73 -0.28 15.56 16.77
CA ARG A 73 -0.49 15.18 18.19
C ARG A 73 -1.38 16.08 19.06
N LEU A 74 -1.70 17.31 18.65
CA LEU A 74 -2.37 18.30 19.51
C LEU A 74 -3.85 17.96 19.83
N PRO A 75 -4.70 17.56 18.87
CA PRO A 75 -6.04 17.05 19.12
C PRO A 75 -6.10 15.85 20.08
N GLU A 76 -5.17 14.89 20.00
CA GLU A 76 -5.12 13.74 20.91
C GLU A 76 -4.90 14.18 22.36
N LEU A 77 -3.91 15.03 22.60
CA LEU A 77 -3.62 15.56 23.94
C LEU A 77 -4.80 16.33 24.54
N LYS A 78 -5.59 17.00 23.71
CA LYS A 78 -6.82 17.68 24.17
C LYS A 78 -7.91 16.68 24.60
N ASN A 79 -8.06 15.58 23.87
CA ASN A 79 -8.99 14.51 24.23
C ASN A 79 -8.55 13.78 25.50
N ASP A 80 -7.26 13.45 25.63
CA ASP A 80 -6.71 12.81 26.82
C ASP A 80 -6.90 13.68 28.06
N ARG A 81 -6.58 14.97 27.95
CA ARG A 81 -6.85 15.94 29.02
C ARG A 81 -8.32 15.95 29.41
N ALA A 82 -9.24 15.95 28.44
CA ALA A 82 -10.67 15.97 28.69
C ALA A 82 -11.18 14.68 29.34
N LEU A 83 -10.62 13.52 28.98
CA LEU A 83 -10.94 12.23 29.58
C LEU A 83 -10.47 12.17 31.03
N PHE A 84 -9.20 12.48 31.29
CA PHE A 84 -8.62 12.45 32.64
C PHE A 84 -9.30 13.45 33.58
N SER A 85 -9.67 14.64 33.10
CA SER A 85 -10.35 15.64 33.94
C SER A 85 -11.78 15.22 34.31
N ARG A 86 -12.55 14.60 33.40
CA ARG A 86 -13.87 14.04 33.74
C ARG A 86 -13.76 12.89 34.74
N LEU A 87 -12.76 12.04 34.55
CA LEU A 87 -12.55 10.89 35.43
C LEU A 87 -12.11 11.33 36.83
N TYR A 88 -11.21 12.30 36.93
CA TYR A 88 -10.81 12.87 38.22
C TYR A 88 -12.03 13.35 39.00
N ILE A 89 -12.92 14.11 38.35
CA ILE A 89 -14.18 14.56 38.97
C ILE A 89 -15.06 13.37 39.41
N ALA A 90 -15.19 12.34 38.58
CA ALA A 90 -15.97 11.14 38.91
C ALA A 90 -15.37 10.35 40.08
N SER A 91 -14.05 10.25 40.17
CA SER A 91 -13.34 9.54 41.25
C SER A 91 -13.55 10.21 42.61
N GLN A 92 -13.65 11.55 42.65
CA GLN A 92 -13.96 12.32 43.86
C GLN A 92 -15.39 12.08 44.37
N THR A 93 -16.32 11.67 43.49
CA THR A 93 -17.73 11.47 43.86
C THR A 93 -18.09 10.02 44.16
N ARG A 94 -17.26 9.05 43.74
CA ARG A 94 -17.61 7.62 43.73
C ARG A 94 -16.54 6.69 44.31
N GLU A 95 -15.54 7.22 45.01
CA GLU A 95 -14.41 6.44 45.56
C GLU A 95 -13.74 5.57 44.49
N GLY A 96 -13.50 6.14 43.31
CA GLY A 96 -12.89 5.40 42.20
C GLY A 96 -11.41 5.08 42.48
N ASP A 97 -11.01 3.82 42.30
CA ASP A 97 -9.61 3.39 42.39
C ASP A 97 -8.81 3.89 41.18
N VAL A 98 -7.91 4.82 41.45
CA VAL A 98 -7.05 5.45 40.45
C VAL A 98 -5.95 4.48 39.98
N ASP A 99 -5.47 3.60 40.85
CA ASP A 99 -4.40 2.63 40.55
C ASP A 99 -4.93 1.52 39.64
N GLU A 100 -6.14 1.01 39.90
CA GLU A 100 -6.80 0.05 38.99
C GLU A 100 -7.13 0.68 37.64
N PHE A 101 -7.50 1.97 37.61
CA PHE A 101 -7.75 2.67 36.35
C PHE A 101 -6.49 2.76 35.48
N PHE A 102 -5.37 3.24 36.02
CA PHE A 102 -4.12 3.39 35.24
C PHE A 102 -3.41 2.07 34.93
N ARG A 103 -3.87 0.96 35.52
CA ARG A 103 -3.43 -0.39 35.15
C ARG A 103 -3.83 -0.77 33.73
N HIS A 104 -4.91 -0.19 33.20
CA HIS A 104 -5.45 -0.50 31.88
C HIS A 104 -5.31 0.66 30.90
N GLU A 105 -5.25 0.36 29.61
CA GLU A 105 -5.25 1.38 28.56
C GLU A 105 -6.69 1.90 28.32
N ASN A 106 -6.99 3.11 28.82
CA ASN A 106 -8.35 3.68 28.79
C ASN A 106 -8.67 4.54 27.54
N GLN A 107 -7.79 4.52 26.55
CA GLN A 107 -8.00 5.24 25.30
C GLN A 107 -8.82 4.40 24.32
N SER A 108 -9.48 5.05 23.35
CA SER A 108 -10.23 4.35 22.30
C SER A 108 -9.34 3.48 21.41
N THR A 109 -8.03 3.73 21.42
CA THR A 109 -7.03 2.89 20.77
C THR A 109 -5.86 2.64 21.72
N PRO A 110 -5.27 1.42 21.72
CA PRO A 110 -4.16 1.07 22.58
C PRO A 110 -2.93 1.97 22.30
N PRO A 111 -2.45 2.82 23.23
CA PRO A 111 -1.32 3.73 22.98
C PRO A 111 0.00 2.99 22.73
N SER A 112 0.11 1.75 23.21
CA SER A 112 1.21 0.83 22.92
C SER A 112 1.26 0.44 21.44
N LEU A 113 0.11 0.39 20.76
CA LEU A 113 -0.01 -0.10 19.38
C LEU A 113 -0.36 1.00 18.36
N ALA A 114 -0.93 2.13 18.79
CA ALA A 114 -1.43 3.19 17.90
C ALA A 114 -1.23 4.60 18.47
N THR A 115 -1.12 5.58 17.57
CA THR A 115 -1.12 7.02 17.87
C THR A 115 -2.06 7.67 16.85
N GLY A 116 -3.01 8.49 17.29
CA GLY A 116 -3.96 9.14 16.37
C GLY A 116 -4.85 8.20 15.56
N GLY A 117 -5.25 7.07 16.14
CA GLY A 117 -6.03 6.03 15.42
C GLY A 117 -5.21 5.27 14.37
N GLN A 118 -3.89 5.46 14.37
CA GLN A 118 -2.98 4.93 13.38
C GLN A 118 -1.92 4.04 14.05
N MET A 119 -1.70 2.84 13.52
CA MET A 119 -0.71 1.89 14.08
C MET A 119 0.69 2.50 14.18
N ARG A 120 1.33 2.34 15.34
CA ARG A 120 2.72 2.73 15.59
C ARG A 120 3.66 1.86 14.76
N GLN A 121 4.70 2.48 14.23
CA GLN A 121 5.79 1.76 13.57
C GLN A 121 6.96 1.72 14.52
N GLY A 122 7.50 0.53 14.75
CA GLY A 122 8.81 0.34 15.33
C GLY A 122 9.83 0.13 14.22
N ASP A 123 11.05 0.59 14.45
CA ASP A 123 12.15 0.18 13.60
C ASP A 123 12.76 -1.11 14.15
N THR A 124 12.88 -2.12 13.27
CA THR A 124 13.34 -3.46 13.62
C THR A 124 14.76 -3.47 14.23
N HIS A 125 15.57 -2.42 14.02
CA HIS A 125 16.91 -2.32 14.61
C HIS A 125 16.87 -2.12 16.13
N ASN A 126 15.83 -1.49 16.68
CA ASN A 126 15.69 -1.35 18.14
C ASN A 126 15.50 -2.71 18.85
N LEU A 127 15.10 -3.74 18.11
CA LEU A 127 15.03 -5.12 18.63
C LEU A 127 16.36 -5.85 18.52
N LEU A 128 17.23 -5.47 17.57
CA LEU A 128 18.56 -6.08 17.44
C LEU A 128 19.39 -5.77 18.67
N ASP A 129 19.37 -4.53 19.15
CA ASP A 129 20.07 -4.11 20.36
C ASP A 129 19.68 -5.00 21.57
N CYS A 130 18.38 -5.31 21.73
CA CYS A 130 17.88 -6.19 22.79
C CYS A 130 18.25 -7.67 22.61
N LEU A 131 18.39 -8.13 21.36
CA LEU A 131 18.71 -9.52 21.04
C LEU A 131 20.21 -9.79 21.12
N GLU A 132 21.04 -8.81 20.78
CA GLU A 132 22.51 -8.90 20.85
C GLU A 132 23.00 -9.08 22.28
N GLU A 133 22.31 -8.53 23.29
CA GLU A 133 22.62 -8.74 24.71
C GLU A 133 22.52 -10.22 25.16
N ASN A 134 21.82 -11.08 24.40
CA ASN A 134 21.56 -12.48 24.77
C ASN A 134 22.23 -13.50 23.83
N LEU A 135 23.06 -13.08 22.87
CA LEU A 135 23.73 -13.98 21.94
C LEU A 135 25.01 -14.58 22.53
N THR A 136 24.88 -15.71 23.21
CA THR A 136 26.03 -16.61 23.43
C THR A 136 26.49 -17.16 22.08
N HIS A 137 27.75 -16.93 21.75
CA HIS A 137 28.31 -17.21 20.43
C HIS A 137 28.15 -18.69 20.05
N SER A 138 27.31 -18.97 19.05
CA SER A 138 27.21 -20.31 18.48
C SER A 138 28.33 -20.50 17.47
N HIS A 139 29.14 -21.53 17.70
CA HIS A 139 30.23 -21.95 16.82
C HIS A 139 29.73 -22.30 15.42
N ASN A 140 30.48 -21.83 14.42
CA ASN A 140 30.36 -22.21 13.01
C ASN A 140 30.69 -23.69 12.83
N ASN A 141 29.67 -24.55 12.85
CA ASN A 141 29.78 -25.86 12.23
C ASN A 141 29.42 -25.70 10.75
N SER A 142 30.40 -25.93 9.88
CA SER A 142 30.21 -26.13 8.44
C SER A 142 29.35 -27.38 8.25
N LEU A 143 28.03 -27.23 8.34
CA LEU A 143 27.09 -28.27 7.95
C LEU A 143 27.23 -28.48 6.44
N ASP A 144 27.27 -29.74 6.03
CA ASP A 144 27.11 -30.11 4.63
C ASP A 144 25.68 -29.77 4.20
N VAL A 145 25.51 -28.63 3.53
CA VAL A 145 24.19 -28.07 3.21
C VAL A 145 23.67 -28.70 1.92
N GLY A 146 22.65 -29.55 2.00
CA GLY A 146 22.04 -30.18 0.83
C GLY A 146 21.14 -29.26 -0.01
N CYS A 147 20.59 -28.18 0.59
CA CYS A 147 19.70 -27.25 -0.11
C CYS A 147 19.79 -25.81 0.41
N LYS A 148 19.53 -24.83 -0.46
CA LYS A 148 19.35 -23.41 -0.09
C LYS A 148 17.90 -23.01 -0.24
N VAL A 149 17.36 -22.28 0.73
CA VAL A 149 16.01 -21.69 0.66
C VAL A 149 16.17 -20.17 0.53
N LEU A 150 15.63 -19.60 -0.55
CA LEU A 150 15.72 -18.17 -0.85
C LEU A 150 14.38 -17.48 -0.57
N ASP A 151 14.45 -16.32 0.09
CA ASP A 151 13.33 -15.37 0.16
C ASP A 151 13.19 -14.68 -1.21
N GLY A 152 12.26 -15.16 -2.03
CA GLY A 152 12.03 -14.67 -3.40
C GLY A 152 11.76 -13.16 -3.45
N PRO A 153 10.84 -12.61 -2.65
CA PRO A 153 10.64 -11.17 -2.52
C PRO A 153 11.93 -10.40 -2.23
N ALA A 154 12.79 -10.90 -1.35
CA ALA A 154 14.08 -10.27 -1.06
C ALA A 154 14.98 -10.27 -2.31
N VAL A 155 15.11 -11.39 -3.01
CA VAL A 155 15.87 -11.48 -4.28
C VAL A 155 15.35 -10.47 -5.31
N VAL A 156 14.02 -10.35 -5.48
CA VAL A 156 13.40 -9.37 -6.40
C VAL A 156 13.69 -7.92 -6.00
N HIS A 157 13.79 -7.66 -4.70
CA HIS A 157 14.10 -6.33 -4.18
C HIS A 157 15.55 -5.91 -4.44
N PHE A 158 16.51 -6.84 -4.33
CA PHE A 158 17.93 -6.56 -4.59
C PHE A 158 18.27 -6.63 -6.08
N LEU A 159 17.61 -7.50 -6.83
CA LEU A 159 17.86 -7.71 -8.26
C LEU A 159 17.06 -6.71 -9.11
N CYS A 160 17.67 -5.55 -9.34
CA CYS A 160 17.12 -4.53 -10.23
C CYS A 160 17.13 -5.02 -11.70
N PRO A 161 16.06 -4.78 -12.48
CA PRO A 161 15.98 -5.25 -13.87
C PRO A 161 17.03 -4.69 -14.82
N GLY A 162 17.73 -3.61 -14.45
CA GLY A 162 18.79 -3.03 -15.26
C GLY A 162 18.33 -2.67 -16.69
N THR A 163 18.92 -3.31 -17.69
CA THR A 163 18.66 -3.09 -19.12
C THR A 163 17.51 -3.94 -19.68
N CYS A 164 16.86 -4.77 -18.87
CA CYS A 164 15.75 -5.61 -19.33
C CYS A 164 14.59 -4.75 -19.85
N CYS A 165 14.15 -5.04 -21.07
CA CYS A 165 13.03 -4.34 -21.69
C CYS A 165 11.69 -4.92 -21.23
N THR A 166 11.63 -6.24 -21.03
CA THR A 166 10.39 -6.98 -20.79
C THR A 166 10.47 -7.90 -19.57
N PHE A 167 9.34 -8.23 -18.94
CA PHE A 167 9.34 -9.16 -17.80
C PHE A 167 9.85 -10.56 -18.18
N GLU A 168 9.73 -10.97 -19.45
CA GLU A 168 10.35 -12.21 -19.95
C GLU A 168 11.88 -12.17 -19.85
N GLU A 169 12.50 -11.05 -20.24
CA GLU A 169 13.95 -10.87 -20.11
C GLU A 169 14.37 -10.86 -18.64
N TYR A 170 13.60 -10.17 -17.80
CA TYR A 170 13.87 -10.14 -16.36
C TYR A 170 13.79 -11.52 -15.71
N ALA A 171 12.80 -12.34 -16.08
CA ALA A 171 12.67 -13.70 -15.55
C ALA A 171 13.91 -14.56 -15.86
N LYS A 172 14.54 -14.36 -17.03
CA LYS A 172 15.80 -15.04 -17.38
C LYS A 172 16.96 -14.57 -16.52
N VAL A 173 17.10 -13.27 -16.30
CA VAL A 173 18.13 -12.71 -15.40
C VAL A 173 17.93 -13.21 -13.98
N PHE A 174 16.70 -13.15 -13.48
CA PHE A 174 16.33 -13.68 -12.17
C PHE A 174 16.73 -15.16 -12.00
N LEU A 175 16.39 -16.01 -12.98
CA LEU A 175 16.79 -17.41 -12.93
C LEU A 175 18.31 -17.59 -12.96
N GLN A 176 19.01 -16.83 -13.80
CA GLN A 176 20.48 -16.89 -13.86
C GLN A 176 21.11 -16.54 -12.52
N ASP A 177 20.60 -15.53 -11.81
CA ASP A 177 21.09 -15.18 -10.48
C ASP A 177 20.74 -16.24 -9.42
N VAL A 178 19.54 -16.83 -9.48
CA VAL A 178 19.19 -17.96 -8.61
C VAL A 178 20.09 -19.17 -8.87
N VAL A 179 20.35 -19.53 -10.13
CA VAL A 179 21.17 -20.71 -10.46
C VAL A 179 22.63 -20.52 -10.04
N LYS A 180 23.17 -19.29 -10.01
CA LYS A 180 24.50 -19.03 -9.46
C LYS A 180 24.61 -19.43 -7.99
N GLU A 181 23.51 -19.36 -7.24
CA GLU A 181 23.48 -19.80 -5.84
C GLU A 181 23.59 -21.32 -5.69
N LEU A 182 23.44 -22.10 -6.77
CA LEU A 182 23.46 -23.56 -6.68
C LEU A 182 24.82 -24.06 -6.19
N GLY A 183 25.93 -23.41 -6.57
CA GLY A 183 27.26 -23.64 -6.00
C GLY A 183 27.56 -25.11 -5.72
N THR A 184 27.64 -25.47 -4.43
CA THR A 184 27.84 -26.85 -3.94
C THR A 184 26.56 -27.56 -3.47
N VAL A 185 25.41 -26.88 -3.46
CA VAL A 185 24.13 -27.45 -3.02
C VAL A 185 23.39 -28.12 -4.19
N SER A 186 22.64 -29.19 -3.92
CA SER A 186 21.97 -29.95 -4.98
C SER A 186 20.59 -29.38 -5.34
N ARG A 187 20.03 -28.50 -4.50
CA ARG A 187 18.68 -27.95 -4.66
C ARG A 187 18.56 -26.52 -4.14
N ILE A 188 17.78 -25.71 -4.84
CA ILE A 188 17.32 -24.38 -4.38
C ILE A 188 15.80 -24.36 -4.35
N ASP A 189 15.23 -23.91 -3.24
CA ASP A 189 13.81 -23.63 -3.10
C ASP A 189 13.59 -22.12 -2.97
N ILE A 190 12.66 -21.56 -3.75
CA ILE A 190 12.29 -20.14 -3.67
C ILE A 190 10.94 -20.03 -2.96
N VAL A 191 10.90 -19.25 -1.89
CA VAL A 191 9.67 -19.00 -1.13
C VAL A 191 9.12 -17.64 -1.49
N TRP A 192 7.83 -17.61 -1.85
CA TRP A 192 7.12 -16.39 -2.22
C TRP A 192 6.15 -15.96 -1.12
N ASP A 193 6.16 -14.66 -0.78
CA ASP A 193 5.21 -14.07 0.16
C ASP A 193 3.77 -14.17 -0.32
N ILE A 194 2.86 -14.48 0.62
CA ILE A 194 1.41 -14.37 0.42
C ILE A 194 0.90 -13.12 1.14
N TYR A 195 0.24 -12.24 0.40
CA TYR A 195 -0.28 -10.97 0.93
C TYR A 195 -1.74 -11.15 1.34
N LYS A 196 -1.96 -11.38 2.63
CA LYS A 196 -3.32 -11.48 3.19
C LYS A 196 -3.87 -10.10 3.54
N SER A 197 -5.11 -9.81 3.14
CA SER A 197 -5.75 -8.50 3.37
C SER A 197 -6.00 -8.19 4.84
N ASP A 198 -6.18 -9.21 5.67
CA ASP A 198 -6.49 -9.14 7.10
C ASP A 198 -5.23 -9.11 8.01
N SER A 199 -4.03 -9.00 7.44
CA SER A 199 -2.78 -8.96 8.21
C SER A 199 -2.44 -7.54 8.71
N LEU A 200 -1.87 -7.42 9.92
CA LEU A 200 -1.26 -6.18 10.42
C LEU A 200 -0.20 -5.60 9.46
N LYS A 201 0.49 -6.47 8.70
CA LYS A 201 1.45 -6.04 7.67
C LYS A 201 0.80 -5.26 6.52
N THR A 202 -0.48 -5.47 6.26
CA THR A 202 -1.22 -4.76 5.20
C THR A 202 -1.40 -3.29 5.56
N VAL A 203 -1.80 -2.99 6.80
CA VAL A 203 -1.91 -1.61 7.30
C VAL A 203 -0.57 -0.87 7.23
N THR A 204 0.54 -1.54 7.57
CA THR A 204 1.88 -0.95 7.46
C THR A 204 2.28 -0.69 6.01
N ARG A 205 1.86 -1.54 5.06
CA ARG A 205 2.11 -1.37 3.62
C ARG A 205 1.28 -0.23 3.03
N GLU A 206 0.02 -0.10 3.40
CA GLU A 206 -0.87 0.99 2.95
C GLU A 206 -0.27 2.36 3.29
N LYS A 207 0.28 2.52 4.51
CA LYS A 207 0.96 3.75 4.92
C LYS A 207 2.24 4.06 4.15
N ARG A 208 2.97 3.06 3.65
CA ARG A 208 4.18 3.26 2.81
C ARG A 208 3.83 3.81 1.42
N GLY A 209 2.55 3.87 1.09
CA GLY A 209 2.01 4.44 -0.14
C GLY A 209 1.86 3.40 -1.26
N CYS A 210 1.10 3.77 -2.28
CA CYS A 210 0.81 2.91 -3.41
C CYS A 210 1.65 3.29 -4.64
N GLY A 211 2.27 2.28 -5.25
CA GLY A 211 2.94 2.39 -6.53
C GLY A 211 1.96 2.40 -7.72
N PRO A 212 2.39 2.82 -8.93
CA PRO A 212 1.57 2.69 -10.12
C PRO A 212 1.29 1.21 -10.41
N ARG A 213 0.00 0.86 -10.54
CA ARG A 213 -0.42 -0.49 -10.93
C ARG A 213 -0.07 -0.74 -12.40
N ARG A 214 0.64 -1.84 -12.66
CA ARG A 214 1.04 -2.27 -14.01
C ARG A 214 0.89 -3.77 -14.13
N ARG A 215 0.18 -4.22 -15.16
CA ARG A 215 -0.04 -5.64 -15.40
C ARG A 215 1.28 -6.34 -15.72
N VAL A 216 1.52 -7.50 -15.12
CA VAL A 216 2.71 -8.33 -15.44
C VAL A 216 2.35 -9.36 -16.49
N SER A 217 3.08 -9.36 -17.60
CA SER A 217 3.06 -10.40 -18.63
C SER A 217 4.39 -10.43 -19.35
N SER A 218 4.71 -11.55 -20.03
CA SER A 218 5.98 -11.73 -20.75
C SER A 218 6.36 -10.54 -21.63
N SER A 219 5.43 -10.03 -22.44
CA SER A 219 5.67 -8.91 -23.38
C SER A 219 5.52 -7.52 -22.77
N THR A 220 5.12 -7.39 -21.51
CA THR A 220 4.94 -6.08 -20.88
C THR A 220 6.30 -5.45 -20.60
N ARG A 221 6.42 -4.16 -20.95
CA ARG A 221 7.61 -3.37 -20.65
C ARG A 221 7.82 -3.17 -19.15
N ILE A 222 9.05 -3.41 -18.72
CA ILE A 222 9.46 -3.17 -17.34
C ILE A 222 9.31 -1.69 -16.99
N PRO A 223 8.80 -1.37 -15.79
CA PRO A 223 8.75 0.01 -15.31
C PRO A 223 10.14 0.56 -15.02
N SER A 224 10.41 1.78 -15.47
CA SER A 224 11.67 2.48 -15.20
C SER A 224 11.91 2.73 -13.71
N ASN A 225 10.85 2.94 -12.93
CA ASN A 225 10.93 3.08 -11.47
C ASN A 225 10.54 1.75 -10.80
N TRP A 226 11.51 0.85 -10.69
CA TRP A 226 11.34 -0.47 -10.05
C TRP A 226 10.90 -0.37 -8.58
N PRO A 227 11.53 0.48 -7.73
CA PRO A 227 11.08 0.62 -6.34
C PRO A 227 9.63 1.07 -6.22
N ALA A 228 9.17 2.00 -7.05
CA ALA A 228 7.77 2.42 -7.06
C ALA A 228 6.84 1.31 -7.54
N PHE A 229 7.21 0.54 -8.57
CA PHE A 229 6.44 -0.60 -9.03
C PHE A 229 6.23 -1.63 -7.92
N LEU A 230 7.28 -1.95 -7.16
CA LEU A 230 7.24 -2.87 -6.03
C LEU A 230 6.48 -2.30 -4.80
N ARG A 231 6.05 -1.04 -4.77
CA ARG A 231 5.17 -0.56 -3.68
C ARG A 231 3.72 -1.02 -3.82
N ASN A 232 3.30 -1.42 -5.03
CA ASN A 232 1.96 -1.89 -5.27
C ASN A 232 1.87 -3.41 -5.01
N ILE A 233 0.94 -3.84 -4.15
CA ILE A 233 0.81 -5.25 -3.72
C ILE A 233 0.42 -6.16 -4.90
N GLU A 234 -0.55 -5.74 -5.72
CA GLU A 234 -1.00 -6.53 -6.87
C GLU A 234 0.12 -6.72 -7.90
N ASN A 235 0.99 -5.73 -8.10
CA ASN A 235 2.18 -5.87 -8.94
C ASN A 235 3.12 -6.96 -8.41
N LYS A 236 3.35 -7.00 -7.09
CA LYS A 236 4.18 -8.04 -6.46
C LYS A 236 3.56 -9.42 -6.64
N GLU A 237 2.28 -9.56 -6.34
CA GLU A 237 1.58 -10.83 -6.47
C GLU A 237 1.58 -11.35 -7.91
N GLU A 238 1.34 -10.48 -8.90
CA GLU A 238 1.42 -10.86 -10.30
C GLU A 238 2.84 -11.22 -10.72
N LEU A 239 3.86 -10.46 -10.27
CA LEU A 239 5.25 -10.75 -10.57
C LEU A 239 5.71 -12.08 -9.97
N PHE A 240 5.40 -12.33 -8.69
CA PHE A 240 5.81 -13.55 -8.00
C PHE A 240 5.13 -14.77 -8.61
N ARG A 241 3.85 -14.65 -8.95
CA ARG A 241 3.14 -15.70 -9.69
C ARG A 241 3.74 -15.92 -11.07
N PHE A 242 4.10 -14.85 -11.79
CA PHE A 242 4.73 -14.94 -13.10
C PHE A 242 6.09 -15.66 -13.04
N LEU A 243 6.93 -15.34 -12.04
CA LEU A 243 8.23 -15.98 -11.85
C LEU A 243 8.07 -17.45 -11.42
N ALA A 244 7.19 -17.74 -10.47
CA ALA A 244 6.92 -19.09 -9.97
C ALA A 244 6.27 -20.02 -11.01
N GLN A 245 5.56 -19.48 -12.00
CA GLN A 245 5.00 -20.28 -13.10
C GLN A 245 6.00 -20.53 -14.23
N LYS A 246 7.01 -19.68 -14.34
CA LYS A 246 8.04 -19.80 -15.37
C LYS A 246 9.08 -20.85 -15.01
N TYR A 247 9.38 -21.02 -13.72
CA TYR A 247 10.42 -21.90 -13.19
C TYR A 247 10.01 -22.53 -11.86
#